data_AF-A0A962Z1N4-F1
#
_entry.id   AF-A0A962Z1N4-F1
#
_cell.length_a   1.000
_cell.length_b   1.000
_cell.length_c   1.000
_cell.angle_alpha   90.00
_cell.angle_beta   90.00
_cell.angle_gamma   90.00
#
_symmetry.space_group_name_H-M   'P 1'
#
loop_
_entity.id
_entity.type
_entity.pdbx_description
1 polymer ?
#
loop_
_entity_poly.entity_id
_entity_poly.type
_entity_poly.pdbx_seq_one_letter_code
_entity_poly.pdbx_strand_id
1 'polypeptide(L)'
;MAEASRQVLDQPDDSDELSFAALRRLGIACAQEFAGENWSDFNVHDPGVTILEQICYALTDLVYRSEFDVADHLTSPDGEIDFARLALELPERIFPCRPATP
;
A
#
# COMPACT_ATOMS: atom_id res chain seq x y z
N MET A 1 -4.84 -32.02 -1.34
CA MET A 1 -4.95 -31.76 -2.80
C MET A 1 -6.36 -31.29 -3.12
N ALA A 2 -6.60 -30.00 -2.90
CA ALA A 2 -7.69 -29.22 -3.46
C ALA A 2 -7.39 -27.76 -3.11
N GLU A 3 -6.55 -27.14 -3.93
CA GLU A 3 -6.26 -25.71 -3.89
C GLU A 3 -7.50 -25.00 -4.44
N ALA A 4 -8.32 -24.45 -3.54
CA ALA A 4 -9.43 -23.60 -3.92
C ALA A 4 -8.82 -22.27 -4.38
N SER A 5 -8.62 -22.15 -5.70
CA SER A 5 -8.28 -20.90 -6.38
C SER A 5 -9.31 -19.84 -5.98
N ARG A 6 -8.92 -18.94 -5.07
CA ARG A 6 -9.73 -17.82 -4.64
C ARG A 6 -9.47 -16.68 -5.62
N GLN A 7 -10.17 -16.70 -6.75
CA GLN A 7 -10.30 -15.51 -7.57
C GLN A 7 -11.23 -14.54 -6.81
N VAL A 8 -10.69 -13.82 -5.83
CA VAL A 8 -11.38 -12.67 -5.22
C VAL A 8 -11.15 -11.50 -6.16
N LEU A 9 -11.96 -11.41 -7.22
CA LEU A 9 -12.22 -10.10 -7.79
C LEU A 9 -13.21 -9.45 -6.84
N ASP A 10 -12.64 -8.77 -5.85
CA ASP A 10 -13.39 -7.94 -4.92
C ASP A 10 -14.28 -6.99 -5.74
N GLN A 11 -15.57 -6.97 -5.43
CA GLN A 11 -16.46 -6.01 -6.07
C GLN A 11 -16.02 -4.62 -5.58
N PRO A 12 -15.94 -3.60 -6.44
CA PRO A 12 -15.50 -2.29 -6.00
C PRO A 12 -16.42 -1.80 -4.88
N ASP A 13 -15.88 -1.73 -3.67
CA ASP A 13 -16.55 -1.15 -2.53
C ASP A 13 -16.51 0.38 -2.71
N ASP A 14 -17.66 0.98 -3.03
CA ASP A 14 -17.78 2.44 -3.18
C ASP A 14 -17.45 3.19 -1.86
N SER A 15 -17.33 2.48 -0.73
CA SER A 15 -16.89 3.06 0.55
C SER A 15 -15.37 3.08 0.76
N ASP A 16 -14.59 2.45 -0.13
CA ASP A 16 -13.13 2.49 -0.06
C ASP A 16 -12.59 3.87 -0.48
N GLU A 17 -12.14 4.63 0.52
CA GLU A 17 -11.52 5.96 0.36
C GLU A 17 -10.19 5.92 -0.40
N LEU A 18 -9.55 4.75 -0.51
CA LEU A 18 -8.31 4.52 -1.25
C LEU A 18 -8.54 3.89 -2.62
N SER A 19 -9.80 3.68 -3.02
CA SER A 19 -10.14 3.20 -4.36
C SER A 19 -9.63 4.17 -5.43
N PHE A 20 -9.38 3.66 -6.64
CA PHE A 20 -8.99 4.48 -7.79
C PHE A 20 -9.91 5.68 -8.00
N ALA A 21 -11.23 5.48 -7.90
CA ALA A 21 -12.22 6.53 -8.08
C ALA A 21 -12.13 7.60 -6.98
N ALA A 22 -11.93 7.19 -5.72
CA ALA A 22 -11.73 8.11 -4.61
C ALA A 22 -10.44 8.91 -4.75
N LEU A 23 -9.32 8.23 -5.05
CA LEU A 23 -8.02 8.87 -5.30
C LEU A 23 -8.06 9.83 -6.49
N ARG A 24 -8.77 9.50 -7.57
CA ARG A 24 -8.95 10.38 -8.72
C ARG A 24 -9.74 11.64 -8.36
N ARG A 25 -10.81 11.50 -7.58
CA ARG A 25 -11.58 12.67 -7.08
C ARG A 25 -10.70 13.56 -6.19
N LEU A 26 -9.95 12.96 -5.27
CA LEU A 26 -9.03 13.68 -4.39
C LEU A 26 -7.93 14.38 -5.20
N GLY A 27 -7.33 13.68 -6.16
CA GLY A 27 -6.28 14.23 -7.03
C GLY A 27 -6.75 15.43 -7.85
N ILE A 28 -7.96 15.38 -8.41
CA ILE A 28 -8.55 16.52 -9.13
C ILE A 28 -8.80 17.68 -8.16
N ALA A 29 -9.35 17.42 -6.96
CA ALA A 29 -9.56 18.46 -5.96
C ALA A 29 -8.25 19.15 -5.55
N CYS A 30 -7.19 18.38 -5.29
CA CYS A 30 -5.87 18.92 -5.01
C CYS A 30 -5.30 19.73 -6.19
N ALA A 31 -5.45 19.23 -7.42
CA ALA A 31 -4.97 19.95 -8.60
C ALA A 31 -5.72 21.29 -8.81
N GLN A 32 -7.02 21.31 -8.54
CA GLN A 32 -7.82 22.54 -8.57
C GLN A 32 -7.39 23.52 -7.47
N GLU A 33 -7.13 23.03 -6.25
CA GLU A 33 -6.68 23.85 -5.12
C GLU A 33 -5.32 24.50 -5.38
N PHE A 34 -4.35 23.72 -5.90
CA PHE A 34 -2.97 24.18 -6.02
C PHE A 34 -2.62 24.77 -7.39
N ALA A 35 -3.33 24.41 -8.45
CA ALA A 35 -3.01 24.80 -9.82
C ALA A 35 -4.19 25.39 -10.61
N GLY A 36 -5.37 25.57 -9.99
CA GLY A 36 -6.60 25.99 -10.68
C GLY A 36 -6.53 27.34 -11.41
N GLU A 37 -5.59 28.22 -11.06
CA GLU A 37 -5.35 29.48 -11.79
C GLU A 37 -4.68 29.26 -13.16
N ASN A 38 -3.86 28.21 -13.30
CA ASN A 38 -3.09 27.90 -14.50
C ASN A 38 -3.64 26.71 -15.28
N TRP A 39 -4.21 25.73 -14.58
CA TRP A 39 -4.78 24.50 -15.13
C TRP A 39 -6.25 24.42 -14.74
N SER A 40 -7.13 24.85 -15.64
CA SER A 40 -8.57 24.96 -15.39
C SER A 40 -9.41 23.88 -16.07
N ASP A 41 -8.83 23.17 -17.05
CA ASP A 41 -9.51 22.08 -17.77
C ASP A 41 -9.21 20.75 -17.07
N PHE A 42 -10.24 20.08 -16.57
CA PHE A 42 -10.14 18.77 -15.91
C PHE A 42 -11.01 17.72 -16.61
N ASN A 43 -11.22 17.87 -17.92
CA ASN A 43 -12.03 16.96 -18.71
C ASN A 43 -11.21 15.76 -19.25
N VAL A 44 -11.93 14.74 -19.75
CA VAL A 44 -11.36 13.46 -20.22
C VAL A 44 -10.31 13.58 -21.34
N HIS A 45 -10.32 14.68 -22.09
CA HIS A 45 -9.40 14.89 -23.22
C HIS A 45 -8.10 15.58 -22.79
N ASP A 46 -8.02 16.06 -21.55
CA ASP A 46 -6.84 16.72 -21.04
C ASP A 46 -5.74 15.69 -20.75
N PRO A 47 -4.56 15.78 -21.40
CA PRO A 47 -3.46 14.84 -21.16
C PRO A 47 -2.91 14.90 -19.72
N GLY A 48 -3.00 16.04 -19.04
CA GLY A 48 -2.67 16.18 -17.62
C GLY A 48 -3.60 15.36 -16.73
N VAL A 49 -4.89 15.28 -17.06
CA VAL A 49 -5.84 14.40 -16.36
C VAL A 49 -5.48 12.94 -16.59
N THR A 50 -5.09 12.56 -17.81
CA THR A 50 -4.60 11.20 -18.09
C THR A 50 -3.36 10.86 -17.27
N ILE A 51 -2.41 11.79 -17.11
CA ILE A 51 -1.23 11.58 -16.25
C ILE A 51 -1.65 11.42 -14.77
N LEU A 52 -2.57 12.26 -14.29
CA LEU A 52 -3.11 12.15 -12.93
C LEU A 52 -3.75 10.78 -12.70
N GLU A 53 -4.51 10.26 -13.67
CA GLU A 53 -5.09 8.92 -13.61
C GLU A 53 -4.03 7.83 -13.50
N GLN A 54 -2.89 7.94 -14.20
CA GLN A 54 -1.78 7.00 -14.04
C GLN A 54 -1.19 7.03 -12.62
N ILE A 55 -1.12 8.21 -12.00
CA ILE A 55 -0.68 8.35 -10.61
C ILE A 55 -1.69 7.66 -9.67
N CYS A 56 -2.99 7.91 -9.84
CA CYS A 56 -4.04 7.26 -9.04
C CYS A 56 -4.00 5.73 -9.17
N TYR A 57 -3.76 5.21 -10.38
CA TYR A 57 -3.59 3.77 -10.61
C TYR A 57 -2.36 3.23 -9.88
N ALA A 58 -1.21 3.91 -9.97
CA ALA A 58 0.00 3.52 -9.26
C ALA A 58 -0.18 3.54 -7.74
N LEU A 59 -0.93 4.51 -7.20
CA LEU A 59 -1.29 4.55 -5.78
C LEU A 59 -2.21 3.38 -5.39
N THR A 60 -3.17 3.01 -6.24
CA THR A 60 -4.05 1.87 -5.98
C THR A 60 -3.25 0.55 -5.92
N ASP A 61 -2.30 0.36 -6.85
CA ASP A 61 -1.37 -0.79 -6.83
C ASP A 61 -0.46 -0.78 -5.59
N LEU A 62 -0.03 0.40 -5.13
CA LEU A 62 0.75 0.53 -3.90
C LEU A 62 -0.08 0.17 -2.66
N VAL A 63 -1.33 0.62 -2.56
CA VAL A 63 -2.25 0.28 -1.47
C VAL A 63 -2.44 -1.23 -1.43
N TYR A 64 -2.80 -1.84 -2.56
CA TYR A 64 -2.95 -3.29 -2.68
C TYR A 64 -1.73 -4.07 -2.19
N ARG A 65 -0.51 -3.66 -2.56
CA ARG A 65 0.71 -4.33 -2.11
C ARG A 65 1.02 -4.08 -0.63
N SER A 66 0.60 -2.95 -0.08
CA SER A 66 0.86 -2.59 1.31
C SER A 66 -0.05 -3.34 2.30
N GLU A 67 -1.12 -3.95 1.79
CA GLU A 67 -2.08 -4.75 2.57
C GLU A 67 -1.66 -6.22 2.73
N PHE A 68 -0.54 -6.63 2.15
CA PHE A 68 -0.01 -7.97 2.35
C PHE A 68 0.40 -8.19 3.80
N ASP A 69 0.42 -9.46 4.23
CA ASP A 69 0.83 -9.79 5.59
C ASP A 69 2.24 -9.25 5.84
N VAL A 70 2.48 -8.66 7.01
CA VAL A 70 3.80 -8.09 7.35
C VAL A 70 4.92 -9.12 7.18
N ALA A 71 4.64 -10.39 7.43
CA ALA A 71 5.57 -11.49 7.20
C ALA A 71 6.03 -11.57 5.74
N ASP A 72 5.14 -11.38 4.76
CA ASP A 72 5.47 -11.42 3.33
C ASP A 72 6.46 -10.32 2.94
N HIS A 73 6.38 -9.16 3.59
CA HIS A 73 7.33 -8.06 3.40
C HIS A 73 8.70 -8.29 4.07
N LEU A 74 8.73 -9.04 5.18
CA LEU A 74 9.96 -9.28 5.95
C LEU A 74 10.71 -10.54 5.51
N THR A 75 10.03 -11.44 4.82
CA THR A 75 10.58 -12.74 4.39
C THR A 75 11.62 -12.56 3.27
N SER A 76 12.77 -13.21 3.41
CA SER A 76 13.79 -13.23 2.38
C SER A 76 13.49 -14.23 1.25
N PRO A 77 14.19 -14.19 0.11
CA PRO A 77 13.93 -15.09 -1.02
C PRO A 77 14.07 -16.60 -0.74
N ASP A 78 14.71 -16.96 0.38
CA ASP A 78 14.82 -18.33 0.88
C ASP A 78 13.60 -18.81 1.68
N GLY A 79 12.62 -17.93 1.91
CA GLY A 79 11.34 -18.25 2.57
C GLY A 79 11.35 -18.10 4.09
N GLU A 80 12.43 -17.58 4.67
CA GLU A 80 12.57 -17.38 6.12
C GLU A 80 12.65 -15.88 6.46
N ILE A 81 12.31 -15.51 7.70
CA ILE A 81 12.54 -14.15 8.20
C ILE A 81 13.88 -14.11 8.90
N ASP A 82 14.82 -13.33 8.36
CA ASP A 82 16.11 -13.08 9.02
C ASP A 82 15.96 -12.00 10.11
N PHE A 83 15.54 -12.44 11.29
CA PHE A 83 15.35 -11.61 12.48
C PHE A 83 16.62 -10.83 12.86
N ALA A 84 17.79 -11.45 12.74
CA ALA A 84 19.06 -10.82 13.12
C ALA A 84 19.42 -9.66 12.18
N ARG A 85 19.31 -9.87 10.86
CA ARG A 85 19.56 -8.84 9.86
C ARG A 85 18.58 -7.68 9.94
N LEU A 86 17.32 -7.97 10.29
CA LEU A 86 16.26 -6.97 10.43
C LEU A 86 16.27 -6.26 11.80
N ALA A 87 17.22 -6.59 12.69
CA ALA A 87 17.27 -6.10 14.07
C ALA A 87 15.96 -6.37 14.86
N LEU A 88 15.25 -7.45 14.52
CA LEU A 88 14.08 -7.93 15.23
C LEU A 88 14.52 -8.90 16.33
N GLU A 89 14.83 -8.36 17.50
CA GLU A 89 15.33 -9.15 18.63
C GLU A 89 14.26 -10.11 19.18
N LEU A 90 14.65 -11.36 19.45
CA LEU A 90 13.73 -12.38 19.98
C LEU A 90 13.40 -12.12 21.45
N PRO A 91 12.21 -12.52 21.93
CA PRO A 91 11.80 -12.31 23.32
C PRO A 91 12.83 -12.82 24.35
N GLU A 92 13.48 -13.95 24.06
CA GLU A 92 14.51 -14.56 24.91
C GLU A 92 15.77 -13.67 25.08
N ARG A 93 16.03 -12.77 24.12
CA ARG A 93 17.16 -11.84 24.14
C ARG A 93 16.78 -10.49 24.72
N ILE A 94 15.56 -10.02 24.52
CA ILE A 94 15.07 -8.72 25.03
C ILE A 94 14.72 -8.83 26.53
N PHE A 95 14.14 -9.95 26.98
CA PHE A 95 13.69 -10.13 28.35
C PHE A 95 14.38 -11.33 29.03
N PRO A 96 15.70 -11.28 29.28
CA PRO A 96 16.39 -12.38 29.92
C PRO A 96 15.97 -12.49 31.40
N CYS A 97 15.32 -13.60 31.76
CA CYS A 97 15.02 -13.95 33.16
C CYS A 97 16.21 -14.57 33.91
N ARG A 98 17.44 -14.38 33.39
CA ARG A 98 18.63 -14.94 34.05
C ARG A 98 18.89 -14.15 35.33
N PRO A 99 19.06 -14.80 36.49
CA PRO A 99 19.40 -14.10 37.73
C PRO A 99 20.73 -13.36 37.53
N ALA A 100 20.71 -12.04 37.72
CA ALA A 100 21.85 -11.16 37.47
C ALA A 100 22.70 -10.89 38.73
N THR A 101 22.33 -11.48 39.87
CA THR A 101 23.06 -11.39 41.15
C THR A 101 23.75 -12.71 41.47
N PRO A 102 25.01 -12.70 41.98
CA PRO A 102 25.72 -13.90 42.44
C PRO A 102 25.03 -14.63 43.58
#